data_AF-A0A3C1D7G8-F1
#
_entry.id   AF-A0A3C1D7G8-F1
#
_cell.length_a   1.000
_cell.length_b   1.000
_cell.length_c   1.000
_cell.angle_alpha   90.00
_cell.angle_beta   90.00
_cell.angle_gamma   90.00
#
_symmetry.space_group_name_H-M   'P 1'
#
loop_
_entity.id
_entity.type
_entity.pdbx_description
1 polymer ?
#
loop_
_entity_poly.entity_id
_entity_poly.type
_entity_poly.pdbx_seq_one_letter_code
_entity_poly.pdbx_strand_id
1 'polypeptide(L)' 'LREWVAACGTRLDHDRPTRQTVWPGEEPRDPIEDIPITDRDAEFVEFVMADVQARREAEEAFYRDLDP' A
#
# COMPACT_ATOMS: atom_id res chain seq x y z
N LEU A 1 14.78 1.88 -17.66
CA LEU A 1 14.13 2.18 -16.37
C LEU A 1 12.97 3.15 -16.53
N ARG A 2 13.18 4.43 -16.90
CA ARG A 2 12.06 5.41 -17.10
C ARG A 2 10.97 4.93 -18.08
N GLU A 3 11.35 4.45 -19.26
CA GLU A 3 10.40 3.94 -20.27
C GLU A 3 9.58 2.74 -19.78
N TRP A 4 10.20 1.86 -18.98
CA TRP A 4 9.53 0.68 -18.43
C TRP A 4 8.53 1.04 -17.32
N VAL A 5 8.87 2.02 -16.47
CA VAL A 5 7.94 2.54 -15.44
C VAL A 5 6.74 3.23 -16.10
N ALA A 6 6.98 4.00 -17.17
CA ALA A 6 5.90 4.61 -17.94
C ALA A 6 4.99 3.56 -18.60
N ALA A 7 5.55 2.48 -19.16
CA ALA A 7 4.80 1.39 -19.77
C ALA A 7 3.98 0.56 -18.76
N CYS A 8 4.41 0.46 -17.49
CA CYS A 8 3.65 -0.22 -16.45
C CYS A 8 2.34 0.50 -16.07
N GLY A 9 2.15 1.76 -16.51
CA GLY A 9 0.90 2.50 -16.29
C GLY A 9 0.62 2.83 -14.82
N THR A 10 1.64 2.79 -13.95
CA THR A 10 1.52 3.23 -12.56
C THR A 10 1.35 4.75 -12.55
N ARG A 11 0.24 5.24 -11.99
CA ARG A 11 -0.01 6.67 -11.84
C ARG A 11 0.26 7.09 -10.39
N LEU A 12 0.66 8.35 -10.22
CA LEU A 12 0.95 8.91 -8.90
C LEU A 12 -0.30 9.47 -8.21
N ASP A 13 -1.35 9.73 -8.99
CA ASP A 13 -2.61 10.34 -8.57
C ASP A 13 -3.71 9.29 -8.25
N HIS A 14 -3.48 8.02 -8.58
CA HIS A 14 -4.44 6.95 -8.32
C HIS A 14 -3.72 5.66 -7.91
N ASP A 15 -4.28 4.97 -6.92
CA ASP A 15 -4.00 3.56 -6.72
C ASP A 15 -4.79 2.73 -7.72
N ARG A 16 -4.15 1.70 -8.26
CA ARG A 16 -4.70 0.86 -9.31
C ARG A 16 -4.76 -0.57 -8.78
N PRO A 17 -5.95 -1.07 -8.40
CA PRO A 17 -6.04 -2.41 -7.85
C PRO A 17 -5.59 -3.46 -8.88
N THR A 18 -5.04 -4.56 -8.36
CA THR A 18 -4.52 -5.65 -9.19
C THR A 18 -5.65 -6.22 -10.04
N ARG A 19 -5.46 -6.27 -11.38
CA ARG A 19 -6.45 -6.89 -12.27
C ARG A 19 -6.56 -8.38 -11.95
N GLN A 20 -7.76 -8.83 -11.63
CA GLN A 20 -8.06 -10.25 -11.50
C GLN A 20 -8.57 -10.78 -12.84
N THR A 21 -7.97 -11.87 -13.32
CA THR A 21 -8.39 -12.52 -14.55
C THR A 21 -9.59 -13.43 -14.26
N VAL A 22 -10.66 -13.26 -15.04
CA VAL A 22 -11.84 -14.13 -14.99
C VAL A 22 -11.53 -15.39 -15.79
N TRP A 23 -11.75 -16.56 -15.18
CA TRP A 23 -11.54 -17.85 -15.84
C TRP A 23 -12.80 -18.32 -16.60
N PRO A 24 -12.67 -19.22 -17.59
CA PRO A 24 -13.83 -19.77 -18.29
C PRO A 24 -14.85 -20.40 -17.33
N GLY A 25 -16.09 -19.93 -17.36
CA GLY A 25 -17.18 -20.39 -16.49
C GLY A 25 -17.36 -19.60 -15.19
N GLU A 26 -16.47 -18.64 -14.89
CA GLU A 26 -16.66 -17.67 -13.80
C GLU A 26 -17.48 -16.48 -14.31
N GLU A 27 -18.36 -15.95 -13.48
CA GLU A 27 -19.04 -14.70 -13.78
C GLU A 27 -18.02 -13.54 -13.78
N PRO A 28 -18.06 -12.66 -14.79
CA PRO A 28 -17.20 -11.49 -14.80
C PRO A 28 -17.42 -10.66 -13.54
N ARG A 29 -16.33 -10.31 -12.86
CA ARG A 29 -16.39 -9.37 -11.74
C ARG A 29 -16.60 -7.96 -12.25
N ASP A 30 -17.13 -7.13 -11.36
CA ASP A 30 -17.28 -5.70 -11.62
C ASP A 30 -15.95 -5.08 -12.07
N PRO A 31 -16.01 -4.05 -12.93
CA PRO A 31 -14.82 -3.31 -13.34
C PRO A 31 -14.05 -2.82 -12.11
N ILE A 32 -12.74 -3.05 -12.12
CA ILE A 32 -11.85 -2.48 -11.12
C ILE A 32 -11.64 -1.01 -11.48
N GLU A 33 -12.12 -0.13 -10.59
CA GLU A 33 -11.91 1.31 -10.69
C GLU A 33 -10.61 1.73 -10.01
N ASP A 34 -9.96 2.75 -10.59
CA ASP A 34 -8.80 3.39 -10.00
C ASP A 34 -9.25 4.24 -8.81
N ILE A 35 -8.54 4.14 -7.68
CA ILE A 35 -8.86 4.85 -6.43
C ILE A 35 -8.02 6.13 -6.39
N PRO A 36 -8.62 7.33 -6.34
CA PRO A 36 -7.86 8.58 -6.33
C PRO A 36 -7.08 8.75 -5.02
N ILE A 37 -5.85 9.24 -5.14
CA ILE A 37 -5.01 9.65 -4.01
C ILE A 37 -5.21 11.15 -3.81
N THR A 38 -5.97 11.53 -2.79
CA THR A 38 -6.40 12.92 -2.60
C THR A 38 -5.35 13.80 -1.93
N ASP A 39 -4.60 13.27 -0.97
CA ASP A 39 -3.51 13.98 -0.30
C ASP A 39 -2.36 13.01 0.03
N ARG A 40 -1.54 12.74 -0.99
CA ARG A 40 -0.45 11.78 -0.91
C ARG A 40 0.56 12.12 0.18
N ASP A 41 0.83 13.41 0.39
CA ASP A 41 1.86 13.82 1.33
C ASP A 41 1.37 13.60 2.77
N ALA A 42 0.10 13.90 3.06
CA ALA A 42 -0.51 13.59 4.36
C ALA A 42 -0.59 12.08 4.62
N GLU A 43 -1.08 11.30 3.64
CA GLU A 43 -1.19 9.84 3.74
C GLU A 43 0.18 9.18 3.95
N PHE A 44 1.23 9.67 3.27
CA PHE A 44 2.58 9.17 3.46
C PHE A 44 3.11 9.46 4.88
N VAL A 45 2.89 10.67 5.39
CA VAL A 45 3.30 11.02 6.76
C VAL A 45 2.58 10.14 7.77
N GLU A 46 1.27 9.93 7.62
CA GLU A 46 0.47 9.06 8.49
C GLU A 46 1.04 7.63 8.50
N PHE A 47 1.29 7.06 7.32
CA PHE A 47 1.87 5.74 7.17
C PHE A 47 3.22 5.61 7.91
N VAL A 48 4.13 6.57 7.70
CA VAL A 48 5.46 6.55 8.33
C VAL A 48 5.34 6.70 9.85
N MET A 49 4.45 7.56 10.35
CA MET A 49 4.27 7.75 11.79
C MET A 49 3.70 6.49 12.46
N ALA A 50 2.76 5.79 11.81
CA ALA A 50 2.24 4.51 12.30
C ALA A 50 3.34 3.44 12.37
N ASP A 51 4.18 3.37 11.34
CA ASP A 51 5.31 2.44 11.26
C ASP A 51 6.40 2.75 12.31
N VAL A 52 6.70 4.02 12.55
CA VAL A 52 7.59 4.45 13.65
C VAL A 52 7.03 4.05 15.01
N GLN A 53 5.73 4.25 15.23
CA GLN A 53 5.07 3.90 16.48
C GLN A 53 5.10 2.39 16.73
N ALA A 54 4.82 1.58 15.71
CA ALA A 54 4.90 0.12 15.80
C ALA A 54 6.31 -0.36 16.17
N ARG A 55 7.36 0.29 15.63
CA ARG A 55 8.75 -0.04 16.01
C ARG A 55 9.08 0.35 17.44
N ARG A 56 8.58 1.48 17.93
CA ARG A 56 8.77 1.89 19.34
C ARG A 56 8.11 0.91 20.29
N GLU A 57 6.90 0.48 20.00
CA GLU A 57 6.18 -0.50 20.83
C GLU A 57 6.92 -1.85 20.85
N ALA A 58 7.46 -2.29 19.70
CA ALA A 58 8.28 -3.50 19.63
C ALA A 58 9.59 -3.37 20.44
N GLU A 59 10.23 -2.20 20.39
CA GLU A 59 11.44 -1.90 21.17
C GLU A 59 11.14 -1.86 22.67
N GLU A 60 10.06 -1.21 23.09
CA GLU A 60 9.62 -1.17 24.49
C GLU A 60 9.27 -2.56 25.03
N ALA A 61 8.59 -3.39 24.22
CA ALA A 61 8.31 -4.78 24.58
C ALA A 61 9.60 -5.58 24.75
N PHE A 62 10.55 -5.42 23.82
CA PHE A 62 11.85 -6.10 23.89
C PHE A 62 12.63 -5.73 25.16
N TYR A 63 12.71 -4.45 25.52
CA TYR A 63 13.44 -4.03 26.73
C TYR A 63 12.71 -4.38 28.03
N ARG A 64 11.37 -4.41 28.04
CA ARG A 64 10.60 -4.89 29.20
C ARG A 64 10.93 -6.34 29.54
N ASP A 65 11.11 -7.17 28.53
CA ASP A 65 11.42 -8.59 28.69
C ASP A 65 12.91 -8.86 29.02
N LEU A 66 13.76 -7.84 28.93
CA LEU A 66 15.20 -7.93 29.25
C LEU A 66 15.58 -7.47 30.66
N ASP A 67 14.65 -6.86 31.40
CA ASP A 67 14.87 -6.46 32.81
C ASP A 67 14.78 -7.72 33.71
N PRO A 68 15.88 -8.13 34.42
CA PRO A 68 15.92 -9.37 35.20
C PRO A 68 15.11 -9.34 36.51
#